data_AF-A0A139BQZ1-F1
#
_entry.id   AF-A0A139BQZ1-F1
#
_cell.length_a   1.000
_cell.length_b   1.000
_cell.length_c   1.000
_cell.angle_alpha   90.00
_cell.angle_beta   90.00
_cell.angle_gamma   90.00
#
_symmetry.space_group_name_H-M   'P 1'
#
loop_
_entity.id
_entity.type
_entity.pdbx_description
1 polymer ?
#
loop_
_entity_poly.entity_id
_entity_poly.type
_entity_poly.pdbx_seq_one_letter_code
_entity_poly.pdbx_strand_id
1 'polypeptide(L)'
;MANFFETLPDGWTIYLWLVIGAMIIIAVLFWIRWGAQNEQFDEDIKYVIFDEQDKDKMTPEEYAKSRTVISSQIESRKKFLAEDAKRHNLEA
;
A
#
# COMPACT_ATOMS: atom_id res chain seq x y z
N MET A 1 -0.97 20.13 -38.32
CA MET A 1 -0.56 19.95 -36.90
C MET A 1 0.83 20.54 -36.61
N ALA A 2 1.83 20.38 -37.50
CA ALA A 2 3.16 20.98 -37.30
C ALA A 2 3.13 22.51 -37.07
N ASN A 3 2.36 23.24 -37.89
CA ASN A 3 2.24 24.70 -37.80
C ASN A 3 1.65 25.23 -36.48
N PHE A 4 0.91 24.41 -35.72
CA PHE A 4 0.31 24.86 -34.45
C PHE A 4 1.38 24.99 -33.36
N PHE A 5 2.29 24.03 -33.28
CA PHE A 5 3.37 24.03 -32.30
C PHE A 5 4.41 25.14 -32.56
N GLU A 6 4.57 25.56 -33.83
CA GLU A 6 5.45 26.68 -34.22
C GLU A 6 4.85 28.06 -33.91
N THR A 7 3.54 28.16 -33.71
CA THR A 7 2.87 29.41 -33.31
C THR A 7 2.78 29.61 -31.80
N LEU A 8 3.15 28.60 -31.01
CA LEU A 8 3.10 28.69 -29.56
C LEU A 8 4.26 29.58 -29.05
N PRO A 9 4.00 30.45 -28.07
CA PRO A 9 5.04 31.26 -27.44
C PRO A 9 6.19 30.37 -26.95
N ASP A 10 7.41 30.85 -27.15
CA ASP A 10 8.62 30.14 -26.74
C ASP A 10 8.55 29.88 -25.23
N GLY A 11 8.68 28.60 -24.84
CA GLY A 11 8.50 28.15 -23.46
C GLY A 11 7.16 27.48 -23.13
N TRP A 12 6.24 27.26 -24.09
CA TRP A 12 4.98 26.54 -23.81
C TRP A 12 5.17 25.13 -23.22
N THR A 13 6.31 24.50 -23.53
CA THR A 13 6.69 23.17 -23.05
C THR A 13 6.79 23.11 -21.52
N ILE A 14 7.13 24.22 -20.84
CA ILE A 14 7.20 24.23 -19.36
C ILE A 14 5.82 23.98 -18.74
N TYR A 15 4.76 24.51 -19.32
CA TYR A 15 3.41 24.31 -18.83
C TYR A 15 2.97 22.85 -18.98
N LEU A 16 3.37 22.19 -20.08
CA LEU A 16 3.13 20.76 -20.26
C LEU A 16 3.87 19.93 -19.19
N TRP A 17 5.14 20.25 -18.92
CA TRP A 17 5.93 19.58 -17.88
C TRP A 17 5.31 19.77 -16.49
N LEU A 18 4.79 20.95 -16.18
CA LEU A 18 4.10 21.20 -14.91
C LEU A 18 2.83 20.35 -14.77
N VAL A 19 2.02 20.22 -15.83
CA VAL A 19 0.82 19.37 -15.82
C VAL A 19 1.20 17.90 -15.63
N ILE A 20 2.21 17.42 -16.36
CA ILE A 20 2.70 16.05 -16.24
C ILE A 20 3.22 15.79 -14.81
N GLY A 21 4.01 16.71 -14.26
CA GLY A 21 4.51 16.62 -12.89
C GLY A 21 3.39 16.55 -11.86
N ALA A 22 2.35 17.39 -12.00
CA ALA A 22 1.18 17.35 -11.14
C ALA A 22 0.41 16.02 -11.24
N MET A 23 0.24 15.47 -12.46
CA MET A 23 -0.41 14.18 -12.64
C MET A 23 0.38 13.03 -12.00
N ILE A 24 1.70 13.06 -12.07
CA ILE A 24 2.57 12.06 -11.40
C ILE A 24 2.35 12.10 -9.89
N ILE A 25 2.31 13.29 -9.29
CA ILE A 25 2.06 13.44 -7.84
C ILE A 25 0.69 12.87 -7.48
N ILE A 26 -0.35 13.20 -8.25
CA ILE A 26 -1.71 12.68 -8.01
C ILE A 26 -1.72 11.15 -8.11
N ALA A 27 -1.08 10.58 -9.13
CA ALA A 27 -0.99 9.14 -9.28
C ALA A 27 -0.29 8.50 -8.07
N VAL A 28 0.85 9.02 -7.62
CA VAL A 28 1.57 8.52 -6.45
C VAL A 28 0.68 8.56 -5.20
N LEU A 29 -0.01 9.68 -4.95
CA LEU A 29 -0.92 9.80 -3.80
C LEU A 29 -2.06 8.77 -3.88
N PHE A 30 -2.64 8.56 -5.06
CA PHE A 30 -3.67 7.55 -5.27
C PHE A 30 -3.14 6.15 -4.97
N TRP A 31 -1.96 5.78 -5.47
CA TRP A 31 -1.36 4.47 -5.24
C TRP A 31 -0.96 4.24 -3.78
N ILE A 32 -0.43 5.26 -3.09
CA ILE A 32 -0.16 5.18 -1.65
C ILE A 32 -1.46 4.98 -0.88
N ARG A 33 -2.50 5.75 -1.21
CA ARG A 33 -3.81 5.66 -0.56
C ARG A 33 -4.44 4.28 -0.74
N TRP A 34 -4.30 3.70 -1.93
CA TRP A 34 -4.76 2.35 -2.26
C TRP A 34 -3.95 1.29 -1.52
N GLY A 35 -2.62 1.38 -1.52
CA GLY A 35 -1.74 0.44 -0.81
C GLY A 35 -1.97 0.45 0.70
N ALA A 36 -2.28 1.62 1.28
CA ALA A 36 -2.65 1.74 2.69
C ALA A 36 -3.99 1.08 3.03
N GLN A 37 -4.93 0.97 2.08
CA GLN A 37 -6.21 0.28 2.29
C GLN A 37 -6.14 -1.22 2.07
N ASN A 38 -5.19 -1.68 1.26
CA ASN A 38 -5.04 -3.08 0.89
C ASN A 38 -3.90 -3.76 1.65
N GLU A 39 -3.58 -3.27 2.85
CA GLU A 39 -2.61 -3.87 3.78
C GLU A 39 -1.20 -4.07 3.17
N GLN A 40 -0.83 -3.29 2.14
CA GLN A 40 0.43 -3.47 1.43
C GLN A 40 1.63 -2.84 2.16
N PHE A 41 1.36 -1.93 3.09
CA PHE A 41 2.35 -1.38 4.02
C PHE A 41 2.19 -2.07 5.37
N ASP A 42 2.46 -3.37 5.41
CA ASP A 42 2.49 -4.13 6.65
C ASP A 42 3.84 -3.91 7.35
N GLU A 43 3.95 -2.81 8.11
CA GLU A 43 5.12 -2.46 8.94
C GLU A 43 5.45 -3.56 9.96
N ASP A 44 4.48 -4.44 10.19
CA ASP A 44 4.50 -5.50 11.18
C ASP A 44 5.07 -6.83 10.66
N ILE A 45 5.54 -6.92 9.40
CA ILE A 45 6.25 -8.11 8.87
C ILE A 45 7.44 -8.52 9.74
N LYS A 46 8.05 -7.55 10.43
CA LYS A 46 9.14 -7.80 11.38
C LYS A 46 8.68 -8.71 12.52
N TYR A 47 7.43 -8.60 12.95
CA TYR A 47 6.87 -9.39 14.05
C TYR A 47 6.32 -10.76 13.62
N VAL A 48 6.09 -10.97 12.32
CA VAL A 48 5.62 -12.25 11.76
C VAL A 48 6.69 -13.33 11.80
N ILE A 49 7.97 -12.93 11.78
CA ILE A 49 9.11 -13.86 11.81
C ILE A 49 9.41 -14.33 13.24
N PHE A 50 8.95 -13.62 14.28
CA PHE A 50 9.27 -13.96 15.66
C PHE A 50 8.38 -15.06 16.20
N ASP A 51 9.01 -16.12 16.69
CA ASP A 51 8.35 -17.24 17.35
C ASP A 51 8.38 -17.09 18.89
N GLU A 52 7.80 -18.05 19.61
CA GLU A 52 7.86 -18.06 21.09
C GLU A 52 9.28 -18.28 21.64
N GLN A 53 10.21 -18.79 20.83
CA GLN A 53 11.59 -19.06 21.23
C GLN A 53 12.45 -17.79 21.16
N ASP A 54 12.04 -16.79 20.37
CA ASP A 54 12.67 -15.48 20.28
C ASP A 54 12.31 -14.53 21.43
N LYS A 55 11.53 -14.97 22.42
CA LYS A 55 11.10 -14.16 23.56
C LYS A 55 12.26 -13.51 24.32
N ASP A 56 13.37 -14.21 24.46
CA ASP A 56 14.56 -13.72 25.19
C ASP A 56 15.40 -12.72 24.37
N LYS A 57 15.09 -12.56 23.08
CA LYS A 57 15.76 -11.61 22.17
C LYS A 57 15.07 -10.26 22.11
N MET A 58 13.96 -10.09 22.85
CA MET A 58 13.13 -8.89 22.82
C MET A 58 12.93 -8.33 24.22
N THR A 59 12.69 -7.03 24.30
CA THR A 59 12.18 -6.45 25.55
C THR A 59 10.73 -6.94 25.82
N PRO A 60 10.29 -6.99 27.08
CA PRO A 60 8.91 -7.38 27.40
C PRO A 60 7.84 -6.54 26.69
N GLU A 61 8.13 -5.27 26.43
CA GLU A 61 7.24 -4.35 25.70
C GLU A 61 7.14 -4.71 24.20
N GLU A 62 8.26 -5.02 23.55
CA GLU A 62 8.28 -5.46 22.15
C GLU A 62 7.59 -6.81 21.95
N TYR A 63 7.72 -7.73 22.92
CA TYR A 63 7.02 -9.00 22.90
C TYR A 63 5.50 -8.85 23.07
N ALA A 64 5.06 -7.93 23.94
CA ALA A 64 3.64 -7.62 24.05
C ALA A 64 3.09 -7.05 22.72
N LYS A 65 3.84 -6.15 22.08
CA LYS A 65 3.48 -5.59 20.78
C LYS A 65 3.41 -6.68 19.69
N SER A 66 4.39 -7.58 19.62
CA SER A 66 4.39 -8.66 18.61
C SER A 66 3.14 -9.56 18.71
N ARG A 67 2.67 -9.85 19.93
CA ARG A 67 1.44 -10.65 20.12
C ARG A 67 0.18 -9.92 19.67
N THR A 68 0.08 -8.61 19.92
CA THR A 68 -1.04 -7.81 19.42
C THR A 68 -1.08 -7.76 17.89
N VAL A 69 0.09 -7.66 17.27
CA VAL A 69 0.27 -7.65 15.82
C VAL A 69 -0.08 -9.00 15.19
N ILE A 70 0.38 -10.12 15.77
CA ILE A 70 0.04 -11.45 15.29
C ILE A 70 -1.49 -11.67 15.36
N SER A 71 -2.15 -11.19 16.41
CA SER A 71 -3.60 -11.31 16.52
C SER A 71 -4.36 -10.52 15.44
N SER A 72 -3.93 -9.30 15.12
CA SER A 72 -4.58 -8.48 14.09
C SER A 72 -4.41 -9.08 12.70
N GLN A 73 -3.24 -9.63 12.40
CA GLN A 73 -2.98 -10.32 11.13
C GLN A 73 -3.78 -11.61 10.98
N ILE A 74 -3.91 -12.42 12.03
CA ILE A 74 -4.77 -13.62 12.00
C ILE A 74 -6.23 -13.22 11.74
N GLU A 75 -6.69 -12.11 12.33
CA GLU A 75 -8.04 -11.60 12.11
C GLU A 75 -8.23 -11.09 10.68
N SER A 76 -7.30 -10.31 10.13
CA SER A 76 -7.33 -9.89 8.72
C SER A 76 -7.38 -11.10 7.79
N ARG A 77 -6.49 -12.08 7.98
CA ARG A 77 -6.46 -13.31 7.17
C ARG A 77 -7.78 -14.08 7.23
N LYS A 78 -8.42 -14.16 8.40
CA LYS A 78 -9.75 -14.79 8.54
C LYS A 78 -10.81 -14.05 7.74
N LYS A 79 -10.80 -12.70 7.76
CA LYS A 79 -11.74 -11.88 6.97
C LYS A 79 -11.55 -12.11 5.48
N PHE A 80 -10.31 -12.08 5.00
CA PHE A 80 -9.98 -12.33 3.60
C PHE A 80 -10.42 -13.73 3.15
N LEU A 81 -10.10 -14.78 3.93
CA LEU A 81 -10.50 -16.16 3.61
C LEU A 81 -12.02 -16.34 3.63
N ALA A 82 -12.73 -15.68 4.55
CA ALA A 82 -14.19 -15.72 4.59
C ALA A 82 -14.82 -15.00 3.38
N GLU A 83 -14.21 -13.94 2.89
CA GLU A 83 -14.66 -13.21 1.70
C GLU A 83 -14.36 -13.99 0.41
N ASP A 84 -13.19 -14.61 0.32
CA ASP A 84 -12.83 -15.49 -0.79
C ASP A 84 -13.73 -16.73 -0.87
N ALA A 85 -14.02 -17.37 0.27
CA ALA A 85 -14.97 -18.48 0.35
C ALA A 85 -16.39 -18.09 -0.05
N LYS A 86 -16.82 -16.84 0.22
CA LYS A 86 -18.12 -16.33 -0.25
C LYS A 86 -18.12 -16.13 -1.76
N ARG A 87 -17.07 -15.53 -2.33
CA ARG A 87 -16.92 -15.40 -3.78
C ARG A 87 -16.98 -16.75 -4.49
N HIS A 88 -16.22 -17.73 -4.00
CA HIS A 88 -16.17 -19.06 -4.61
C HIS A 88 -17.51 -19.82 -4.55
N ASN A 89 -18.32 -19.62 -3.50
CA ASN A 89 -19.65 -20.23 -3.38
C ASN A 89 -20.75 -19.51 -4.18
N LEU A 90 -20.53 -18.25 -4.59
CA LEU A 90 -21.46 -17.49 -5.44
C LEU A 90 -21.24 -17.75 -6.94
N GLU A 91 -20.04 -18.22 -7.29
CA GLU A 91 -19.64 -18.57 -8.67
C GLU A 91 -19.86 -20.06 -9.00
N ALA A 92 -20.31 -20.88 -8.04
CA ALA A 92 -20.59 -22.32 -8.18
C ALA A 92 -22.10 -22.61 -8.26
#